data_AF-A0A8T4QSC3-F1
#
_entry.id   AF-A0A8T4QSC3-F1
#
_cell.length_a   1.000
_cell.length_b   1.000
_cell.length_c   1.000
_cell.angle_alpha   90.00
_cell.angle_beta   90.00
_cell.angle_gamma   90.00
#
_symmetry.space_group_name_H-M   'P 1'
#
loop_
_entity.id
_entity.type
_entity.pdbx_description
1 polymer ?
#
loop_
_entity_poly.entity_id
_entity_poly.type
_entity_poly.pdbx_seq_one_letter_code
_entity_poly.pdbx_strand_id
1 'polypeptide(L)'
;MGLRRGKPLIVFSISTSDLINVIQSLAQERLTQKQKKIILYVRDSVERVPVTPLVQRLVEVLDCSETAVWNNLKQLKNSGIIMYGDSSTKGLPVLLTPIGLLITQSKKGRVVLLK
;
A
#
# COMPACT_ATOMS: atom_id res chain seq x y z
N MET A 1 -43.29 32.14 4.51
CA MET A 1 -41.90 31.92 4.07
C MET A 1 -41.71 30.45 3.74
N GLY A 2 -41.57 30.12 2.46
CA GLY A 2 -41.58 28.73 1.98
C GLY A 2 -40.27 27.99 2.22
N LEU A 3 -40.36 26.82 2.85
CA LEU A 3 -39.31 25.81 2.81
C LEU A 3 -39.16 25.34 1.36
N ARG A 4 -38.12 25.84 0.67
CA ARG A 4 -37.76 25.35 -0.67
C ARG A 4 -37.45 23.86 -0.54
N ARG A 5 -38.18 23.04 -1.32
CA ARG A 5 -37.93 21.60 -1.52
C ARG A 5 -36.52 21.39 -2.06
N GLY A 6 -35.54 21.28 -1.16
CA GLY A 6 -34.18 20.86 -1.47
C GLY A 6 -34.18 19.38 -1.83
N LYS A 7 -33.57 19.02 -2.96
CA LYS A 7 -33.41 17.64 -3.41
C LYS A 7 -32.88 16.77 -2.27
N PRO A 8 -33.37 15.53 -2.06
CA PRO A 8 -32.82 14.65 -1.04
C PRO A 8 -31.33 14.44 -1.32
N LEU A 9 -30.49 14.87 -0.39
CA LEU A 9 -29.08 14.52 -0.36
C LEU A 9 -29.00 13.08 0.14
N ILE A 10 -28.81 12.14 -0.78
CA ILE A 10 -28.45 10.77 -0.41
C ILE A 10 -26.98 10.81 0.01
N VAL A 11 -26.76 10.85 1.32
CA VAL A 11 -25.42 10.74 1.91
C VAL A 11 -25.13 9.25 2.10
N PHE A 12 -24.30 8.69 1.24
CA PHE A 12 -23.71 7.38 1.50
C PHE A 12 -22.62 7.56 2.57
N SER A 13 -22.88 7.08 3.78
CA SER A 13 -21.82 6.90 4.77
C SER A 13 -21.26 5.49 4.62
N ILE A 14 -20.00 5.40 4.22
CA ILE A 14 -19.23 4.15 4.28
C ILE A 14 -18.51 4.17 5.62
N SER A 15 -18.65 3.09 6.40
CA SER A 15 -17.90 2.98 7.64
C SER A 15 -16.40 2.93 7.36
N THR A 16 -15.57 3.48 8.25
CA THR A 16 -14.12 3.42 8.10
C THR A 16 -13.62 1.97 7.99
N SER A 17 -14.27 1.04 8.71
CA SER A 17 -13.99 -0.40 8.59
C SER A 17 -14.27 -0.95 7.20
N ASP A 18 -15.39 -0.58 6.57
CA ASP A 18 -15.72 -1.05 5.23
C ASP A 18 -14.76 -0.48 4.19
N LEU A 19 -14.37 0.80 4.34
CA LEU A 19 -13.36 1.41 3.47
C LEU A 19 -12.01 0.70 3.58
N ILE A 20 -11.55 0.40 4.80
CA ILE A 20 -10.31 -0.36 5.03
C ILE A 20 -10.41 -1.75 4.38
N ASN A 21 -11.55 -2.45 4.55
CA ASN A 21 -11.76 -3.76 3.96
C ASN A 21 -11.70 -3.72 2.43
N VAL A 22 -12.27 -2.68 1.81
CA VAL A 22 -12.21 -2.47 0.36
C VAL A 22 -10.78 -2.21 -0.09
N ILE A 23 -10.05 -1.29 0.58
CA ILE A 23 -8.65 -0.99 0.24
C ILE A 23 -7.77 -2.23 0.35
N GLN A 24 -7.90 -2.99 1.44
CA GLN A 24 -7.16 -4.23 1.62
C GLN A 24 -7.49 -5.26 0.54
N SER A 25 -8.77 -5.42 0.20
CA SER A 25 -9.19 -6.38 -0.83
C SER A 25 -8.67 -5.97 -2.21
N LEU A 26 -8.78 -4.69 -2.57
CA LEU A 26 -8.22 -4.15 -3.82
C LEU A 26 -6.70 -4.32 -3.88
N ALA A 27 -5.99 -4.06 -2.79
CA ALA A 27 -4.55 -4.26 -2.74
C ALA A 27 -4.18 -5.75 -2.89
N GLN A 28 -4.96 -6.66 -2.31
CA GLN A 28 -4.74 -8.10 -2.50
C GLN A 28 -4.94 -8.55 -3.94
N GLU A 29 -5.92 -7.99 -4.66
CA GLU A 29 -6.17 -8.34 -6.06
C GLU A 29 -5.18 -7.66 -7.03
N ARG A 30 -4.80 -6.41 -6.77
CA ARG A 30 -4.03 -5.59 -7.72
C ARG A 30 -2.52 -5.69 -7.56
N LEU A 31 -2.03 -5.96 -6.35
CA LEU A 31 -0.58 -6.06 -6.14
C LEU A 31 -0.05 -7.41 -6.63
N THR A 32 1.04 -7.36 -7.38
CA THR A 32 1.74 -8.59 -7.79
C THR A 32 2.39 -9.29 -6.60
N GLN A 33 2.70 -10.57 -6.74
CA GLN A 33 3.40 -11.31 -5.69
C GLN A 33 4.76 -10.69 -5.31
N LYS A 34 5.50 -10.15 -6.29
CA LYS A 34 6.76 -9.43 -6.04
C LYS A 34 6.53 -8.16 -5.23
N GLN A 35 5.50 -7.38 -5.56
CA GLN A 35 5.13 -6.19 -4.78
C GLN A 35 4.72 -6.53 -3.35
N LYS A 36 3.91 -7.57 -3.16
CA LYS A 36 3.53 -8.05 -1.82
C LYS A 36 4.77 -8.45 -1.00
N LYS A 37 5.70 -9.20 -1.61
CA LYS A 37 6.97 -9.57 -0.97
C LYS A 37 7.81 -8.34 -0.60
N ILE A 38 7.91 -7.33 -1.47
CA ILE A 38 8.62 -6.08 -1.17
C ILE A 38 7.99 -5.36 0.03
N ILE A 39 6.66 -5.21 0.04
CA ILE A 39 5.95 -4.54 1.13
C ILE A 39 6.20 -5.26 2.47
N LEU A 40 6.10 -6.59 2.47
CA LEU A 40 6.38 -7.40 3.66
C LEU A 40 7.85 -7.27 4.10
N TYR A 41 8.79 -7.30 3.16
CA TYR A 41 10.20 -7.09 3.45
C TYR A 41 10.45 -5.72 4.10
N VAL A 42 9.87 -4.65 3.57
CA VAL A 42 10.00 -3.29 4.13
C VAL A 42 9.33 -3.19 5.52
N ARG A 43 8.23 -3.94 5.74
CA ARG A 43 7.57 -4.00 7.06
C ARG A 43 8.46 -4.66 8.10
N ASP A 44 8.99 -5.83 7.76
CA ASP A 44 9.64 -6.76 8.69
C ASP A 44 11.15 -6.50 8.82
N SER A 45 11.74 -5.68 7.94
CA SER A 45 13.15 -5.29 8.01
C SER A 45 13.42 -4.46 9.26
N VAL A 46 14.34 -4.96 10.10
CA VAL A 46 14.88 -4.24 11.26
C VAL A 46 15.69 -3.02 10.82
N GLU A 47 16.41 -3.15 9.71
CA GLU A 47 17.26 -2.09 9.20
C GLU A 47 16.48 -1.19 8.23
N ARG A 48 16.56 0.13 8.45
CA ARG A 48 15.95 1.17 7.61
C ARG A 48 17.02 1.75 6.70
N VAL A 49 17.05 1.29 5.45
CA VAL A 49 18.07 1.68 4.47
C VAL A 49 17.49 2.56 3.36
N PRO A 50 18.31 3.43 2.73
CA PRO A 50 17.92 4.15 1.52
C PRO A 50 17.57 3.22 0.34
N VAL A 51 16.96 3.77 -0.71
CA VAL A 51 16.43 2.98 -1.83
C VAL A 51 17.51 2.20 -2.60
N THR A 52 18.69 2.78 -2.84
CA THR A 52 19.77 2.11 -3.59
C THR A 52 20.29 0.85 -2.91
N PRO A 53 20.69 0.86 -1.61
CA PRO A 53 21.07 -0.37 -0.92
C PRO A 53 19.90 -1.34 -0.75
N LEU A 54 18.66 -0.85 -0.62
CA LEU A 54 17.48 -1.74 -0.59
C LEU A 54 17.33 -2.52 -1.91
N VAL A 55 17.53 -1.85 -3.04
CA VAL A 55 17.41 -2.46 -4.37
C VAL A 55 18.35 -3.65 -4.51
N GLN A 56 19.61 -3.50 -4.08
CA GLN A 56 20.59 -4.58 -4.13
C GLN A 56 20.13 -5.81 -3.33
N ARG A 57 19.59 -5.60 -2.12
CA ARG A 57 19.03 -6.68 -1.29
C ARG A 57 17.81 -7.34 -1.94
N LEU A 58 16.93 -6.54 -2.54
CA LEU A 58 15.70 -7.04 -3.15
C LEU A 58 15.96 -7.82 -4.44
N VAL A 59 17.04 -7.53 -5.18
CA VAL A 59 17.47 -8.32 -6.34
C VAL A 59 17.72 -9.77 -5.91
N GLU A 60 18.46 -9.97 -4.83
CA GLU A 60 18.75 -11.29 -4.26
C GLU A 60 17.49 -11.96 -3.70
N VAL A 61 16.69 -11.24 -2.91
CA VAL A 61 15.50 -11.79 -2.24
C VAL A 61 14.39 -12.18 -3.23
N LEU A 62 14.25 -11.45 -4.33
CA LEU A 62 13.16 -11.64 -5.29
C LEU A 62 13.59 -12.41 -6.55
N ASP A 63 14.88 -12.74 -6.67
CA ASP A 63 15.49 -13.38 -7.84
C ASP A 63 15.06 -12.69 -9.16
N CYS A 64 15.33 -11.38 -9.25
CA CYS A 64 14.97 -10.61 -10.44
C CYS A 64 15.91 -9.44 -10.72
N SER A 65 15.84 -8.90 -11.94
CA SER A 65 16.73 -7.82 -12.37
C SER A 65 16.54 -6.53 -11.57
N GLU A 66 17.62 -5.75 -11.45
CA GLU A 66 17.60 -4.46 -10.76
C GLU A 66 16.52 -3.53 -11.32
N THR A 67 16.40 -3.46 -12.65
CA THR A 67 15.35 -2.69 -13.34
C THR A 67 13.94 -3.13 -12.91
N ALA A 68 13.71 -4.42 -12.73
CA ALA A 68 12.42 -4.92 -12.27
C ALA A 68 12.15 -4.48 -10.82
N VAL A 69 13.15 -4.52 -9.94
CA VAL A 69 13.02 -4.03 -8.56
C VAL A 69 12.70 -2.54 -8.53
N TRP A 70 13.44 -1.72 -9.27
CA TRP A 70 13.19 -0.28 -9.40
C TRP A 70 11.77 0.03 -9.89
N ASN A 71 11.30 -0.69 -10.91
CA ASN A 71 9.94 -0.53 -11.43
C ASN A 71 8.89 -0.85 -10.37
N ASN A 72 9.08 -1.92 -9.59
CA ASN A 72 8.17 -2.28 -8.51
C ASN A 72 8.16 -1.22 -7.41
N LEU A 73 9.33 -0.77 -6.95
CA LEU A 73 9.44 0.29 -5.93
C LEU A 73 8.82 1.60 -6.39
N LYS A 74 9.05 2.00 -7.64
CA LYS A 74 8.43 3.20 -8.23
C LYS A 74 6.91 3.10 -8.27
N GLN A 75 6.37 1.95 -8.70
CA GLN A 75 4.92 1.73 -8.71
C GLN A 75 4.33 1.78 -7.29
N LEU A 76 5.00 1.17 -6.31
CA LEU A 76 4.58 1.19 -4.90
C LEU A 76 4.65 2.59 -4.28
N LYS A 77 5.64 3.40 -4.67
CA LYS A 77 5.73 4.81 -4.26
C LYS A 77 4.62 5.63 -4.88
N ASN A 78 4.38 5.46 -6.19
CA ASN A 78 3.34 6.18 -6.92
C ASN A 78 1.92 5.85 -6.43
N SER A 79 1.70 4.63 -5.94
CA SER A 79 0.42 4.24 -5.31
C SER A 79 0.31 4.65 -3.84
N GLY A 80 1.32 5.33 -3.29
CA GLY A 80 1.32 5.81 -1.91
C GLY A 80 1.42 4.70 -0.87
N ILE A 81 1.92 3.51 -1.23
CA ILE A 81 2.09 2.37 -0.31
C ILE A 81 3.43 2.46 0.44
N ILE A 82 4.49 2.87 -0.26
CA ILE A 82 5.79 3.14 0.33
C ILE A 82 6.18 4.60 0.12
N MET A 83 7.15 5.06 0.90
CA MET A 83 7.85 6.31 0.69
C MET A 83 9.36 6.09 0.80
N TYR A 84 10.10 6.87 0.03
CA TYR A 84 11.56 6.95 0.09
C TYR A 84 12.03 8.27 -0.52
N GLY A 85 13.23 8.69 -0.13
CA GLY A 85 13.83 9.95 -0.54
C GLY A 85 13.96 10.13 -2.05
N ASP A 86 13.91 11.37 -2.48
CA ASP A 86 14.17 11.81 -3.86
C ASP A 86 15.46 12.65 -3.93
N SER A 87 15.66 13.37 -5.04
CA SER A 87 16.81 14.24 -5.26
C SER A 87 16.95 15.33 -4.19
N SER A 88 15.84 15.77 -3.58
CA SER A 88 15.80 16.79 -2.53
C SER A 88 15.97 16.21 -1.12
N THR A 89 15.68 14.94 -0.95
CA THR A 89 15.64 14.23 0.34
C THR A 89 16.55 12.99 0.34
N LYS A 90 17.75 13.15 -0.20
CA LYS A 90 18.75 12.08 -0.31
C LYS A 90 19.00 11.43 1.05
N GLY A 91 19.08 10.10 1.06
CA GLY A 91 19.39 9.32 2.28
C GLY A 91 18.18 8.96 3.13
N LEU A 92 16.96 9.45 2.83
CA LEU A 92 15.78 8.97 3.54
C LEU A 92 15.55 7.47 3.28
N PRO A 93 15.27 6.69 4.35
CA PRO A 93 15.06 5.27 4.22
C PRO A 93 13.73 4.96 3.51
N VAL A 94 13.63 3.74 3.01
CA VAL A 94 12.36 3.23 2.48
C VAL A 94 11.46 2.80 3.63
N LEU A 95 10.24 3.35 3.68
CA LEU A 95 9.25 3.10 4.74
C LEU A 95 7.87 2.80 4.14
N LEU A 96 7.03 2.10 4.91
CA LEU A 96 5.61 2.00 4.60
C LEU A 96 4.90 3.30 5.00
N THR A 97 3.95 3.73 4.18
CA THR A 97 3.00 4.78 4.55
C THR A 97 1.92 4.20 5.49
N PRO A 98 1.04 5.04 6.08
CA PRO A 98 -0.12 4.55 6.82
C PRO A 98 -1.00 3.58 5.99
N ILE A 99 -1.18 3.87 4.70
CA ILE A 99 -1.91 2.98 3.78
C ILE A 99 -1.15 1.67 3.57
N GLY A 100 0.17 1.73 3.39
CA GLY A 100 1.01 0.53 3.27
C GLY A 100 0.93 -0.36 4.50
N LEU A 101 0.92 0.23 5.70
CA LEU A 101 0.72 -0.50 6.95
C LEU A 101 -0.66 -1.16 6.99
N LEU A 102 -1.73 -0.43 6.66
CA LEU A 102 -3.10 -0.96 6.62
C LEU A 102 -3.23 -2.17 5.67
N ILE A 103 -2.61 -2.11 4.49
CA ILE A 103 -2.65 -3.21 3.50
C ILE A 103 -1.98 -4.49 4.04
N THR A 104 -0.95 -4.35 4.88
CA THR A 104 -0.23 -5.50 5.46
C THR A 104 -0.90 -6.11 6.67
N GLN A 105 -1.91 -5.44 7.25
CA GLN A 105 -2.67 -5.97 8.37
C GLN A 105 -3.58 -7.09 7.85
N SER A 106 -3.32 -8.32 8.30
CA SER A 106 -4.05 -9.49 7.84
C SER A 106 -5.52 -9.43 8.29
N LYS A 107 -6.44 -9.86 7.41
CA LYS A 107 -7.83 -10.11 7.78
C LYS A 107 -7.87 -11.23 8.83
N LYS A 108 -8.24 -10.93 10.08
CA LYS A 108 -8.98 -11.93 10.87
C LYS A 108 -10.34 -12.10 10.18
N GLY A 109 -10.47 -13.17 9.40
CA GLY A 109 -11.59 -13.37 8.49
C GLY A 109 -12.95 -13.29 9.17
N ARG A 110 -13.87 -12.56 8.54
CA ARG A 110 -15.27 -12.97 8.48
C ARG A 110 -15.54 -13.34 7.05
N VAL A 111 -15.55 -14.65 6.80
CA VAL A 111 -16.19 -15.22 5.62
C VAL A 111 -17.67 -14.93 5.80
N VAL A 112 -18.20 -13.93 5.08
CA VAL A 112 -19.64 -13.79 4.93
C VAL A 112 -20.03 -14.85 3.91
N LEU A 113 -20.46 -16.02 4.41
CA LEU A 113 -21.19 -16.99 3.60
C LEU A 113 -22.50 -16.32 3.18
N LEU A 114 -22.57 -15.89 1.93
CA LEU A 114 -23.86 -15.62 1.30
C LEU A 114 -24.49 -17.00 1.03
N LYS A 115 -25.50 -17.35 1.84
CA LYS A 115 -26.47 -18.38 1.53
C LYS A 115 -27.62 -17.75 0.74
#